data_AF-A0A947S0T2-F1
#
_entry.id   AF-A0A947S0T2-F1
#
_cell.length_a   1.000
_cell.length_b   1.000
_cell.length_c   1.000
_cell.angle_alpha   90.00
_cell.angle_beta   90.00
_cell.angle_gamma   90.00
#
_symmetry.space_group_name_H-M   'P 1'
#
loop_
_entity.id
_entity.type
_entity.pdbx_description
1 polymer ?
#
loop_
_entity_poly.entity_id
_entity_poly.type
_entity_poly.pdbx_seq_one_letter_code
_entity_poly.pdbx_strand_id
1 'polypeptide(L)'
;MSRRKSPENAFDEFTLDPEEPVFTSGVVCRLLSIPVWVLKQLDREGLVSPPRKKETVSRLYSTVHIRKLKRCWYYMDKKGVRINGLKVILEMEKEKG
;
A
#
# COMPACT_ATOMS: atom_id res chain seq x y z
N MET A 1 -13.62 -27.12 -41.93
CA MET A 1 -12.67 -27.66 -40.93
C MET A 1 -12.59 -26.69 -39.78
N SER A 2 -13.24 -27.02 -38.66
CA SER A 2 -13.24 -26.20 -37.44
C SER A 2 -11.84 -26.22 -36.84
N ARG A 3 -11.18 -25.06 -36.78
CA ARG A 3 -9.95 -24.87 -35.99
C ARG A 3 -10.33 -25.17 -34.54
N ARG A 4 -10.00 -26.38 -34.08
CA ARG A 4 -9.97 -26.70 -32.66
C ARG A 4 -9.03 -25.68 -32.02
N LYS A 5 -9.55 -24.77 -31.19
CA LYS A 5 -8.70 -23.97 -30.30
C LYS A 5 -7.99 -24.97 -29.38
N SER A 6 -6.67 -25.02 -29.50
CA SER A 6 -5.82 -25.81 -28.61
C SER A 6 -5.99 -25.35 -27.16
N PRO A 7 -5.94 -26.24 -26.15
CA PRO A 7 -6.18 -25.90 -24.75
C PRO A 7 -4.90 -25.48 -24.02
N GLU A 8 -3.98 -24.78 -24.69
CA GLU A 8 -2.58 -24.66 -24.24
C GLU A 8 -2.26 -23.50 -23.28
N ASN A 9 -3.24 -22.72 -22.83
CA ASN A 9 -3.08 -21.81 -21.69
C ASN A 9 -4.17 -22.08 -20.64
N ALA A 10 -4.09 -23.20 -19.92
CA ALA A 10 -4.97 -23.50 -18.79
C ALA A 10 -4.56 -22.78 -17.48
N PHE A 11 -3.46 -22.02 -17.52
CA PHE A 11 -2.91 -21.25 -16.41
C PHE A 11 -2.63 -19.83 -16.89
N ASP A 12 -3.67 -19.07 -17.21
CA ASP A 12 -3.51 -17.63 -17.48
C ASP A 12 -2.74 -16.97 -16.33
N GLU A 13 -1.69 -16.23 -16.66
CA GLU A 13 -0.85 -15.52 -15.70
C GLU A 13 -1.71 -14.51 -14.93
N PHE A 14 -1.99 -14.79 -13.65
CA PHE A 14 -2.82 -13.91 -12.84
C PHE A 14 -2.06 -12.65 -12.47
N THR A 15 -2.53 -11.51 -12.98
CA THR A 15 -1.99 -10.19 -12.64
C THR A 15 -2.88 -9.52 -11.59
N LEU A 16 -2.30 -9.17 -10.44
CA LEU A 16 -2.99 -8.39 -9.41
C LEU A 16 -3.12 -6.92 -9.84
N ASP A 17 -4.35 -6.40 -9.82
CA ASP A 17 -4.57 -4.95 -9.94
C ASP A 17 -3.84 -4.22 -8.79
N PRO A 18 -2.97 -3.23 -9.08
CA PRO A 18 -2.27 -2.47 -8.06
C PRO A 18 -3.16 -1.76 -7.03
N GLU A 19 -4.42 -1.49 -7.36
CA GLU A 19 -5.40 -0.83 -6.49
C GLU A 19 -6.23 -1.81 -5.66
N GLU A 20 -6.28 -3.10 -6.03
CA GLU A 20 -7.02 -4.10 -5.28
C GLU A 20 -6.38 -4.32 -3.89
N PRO A 21 -7.12 -4.05 -2.79
CA PRO A 21 -6.56 -4.13 -1.45
C PRO A 21 -6.54 -5.57 -0.95
N VAL A 22 -5.40 -6.24 -1.09
CA VAL A 22 -5.21 -7.66 -0.74
C VAL A 22 -4.29 -7.90 0.46
N PHE A 23 -3.53 -6.89 0.89
CA PHE A 23 -2.52 -7.05 1.94
C PHE A 23 -3.06 -6.65 3.31
N THR A 24 -2.97 -7.53 4.30
CA THR A 24 -3.33 -7.20 5.69
C THR A 24 -2.28 -6.32 6.36
N SER A 25 -2.66 -5.56 7.40
CA SER A 25 -1.70 -4.78 8.20
C SER A 25 -0.49 -5.60 8.66
N GLY A 26 -0.69 -6.86 9.09
CA GLY A 26 0.39 -7.72 9.55
C GLY A 26 1.39 -8.07 8.44
N VAL A 27 0.88 -8.39 7.23
CA VAL A 27 1.73 -8.64 6.06
C VAL A 27 2.52 -7.39 5.70
N VAL A 28 1.87 -6.22 5.68
CA VAL A 28 2.52 -4.93 5.37
C VAL A 28 3.63 -4.60 6.38
N CYS A 29 3.38 -4.76 7.68
CA CYS A 29 4.38 -4.52 8.72
C CYS A 29 5.62 -5.41 8.51
N ARG A 30 5.41 -6.70 8.21
CA ARG A 30 6.50 -7.64 7.94
C ARG A 30 7.28 -7.30 6.67
N LEU A 31 6.58 -6.99 5.57
CA LEU A 31 7.22 -6.69 4.28
C LEU A 31 8.07 -5.42 4.32
N LEU A 32 7.60 -4.38 5.01
CA LEU A 32 8.26 -3.08 5.07
C LEU A 32 9.13 -2.90 6.33
N SER A 33 9.13 -3.87 7.24
CA SER A 33 9.71 -3.75 8.58
C SER A 33 9.23 -2.49 9.31
N ILE A 34 7.95 -2.15 9.13
CA ILE A 34 7.30 -1.00 9.76
C ILE A 34 6.65 -1.44 11.07
N PRO A 35 6.93 -0.78 12.20
CA PRO A 35 6.20 -1.02 13.45
C PRO A 35 4.71 -0.71 13.32
N VAL A 36 3.85 -1.54 13.94
CA VAL A 36 2.37 -1.37 13.88
C VAL A 36 1.91 0.02 14.33
N TRP A 37 2.59 0.63 15.31
CA TRP A 37 2.23 1.97 15.80
C TRP A 37 2.46 3.06 14.73
N VAL A 38 3.47 2.92 13.87
CA VAL A 38 3.73 3.84 12.75
C VAL A 38 2.62 3.71 11.72
N LEU A 39 2.22 2.48 11.38
CA LEU A 39 1.12 2.23 10.45
C LEU A 39 -0.19 2.88 10.95
N LYS A 40 -0.49 2.73 12.26
CA LYS A 40 -1.64 3.38 12.91
C LYS A 40 -1.52 4.90 12.95
N GLN A 41 -0.31 5.44 13.11
CA GLN A 41 -0.09 6.88 13.07
C GLN A 41 -0.35 7.43 11.67
N LEU A 42 0.22 6.82 10.62
CA LEU A 42 -0.02 7.24 9.23
C LEU A 42 -1.50 7.15 8.84
N ASP A 43 -2.21 6.16 9.38
CA ASP A 43 -3.65 5.99 9.20
C ASP A 43 -4.47 7.11 9.84
N ARG A 44 -4.21 7.38 11.13
CA ARG A 44 -4.87 8.44 11.92
C ARG A 44 -4.67 9.81 11.29
N GLU A 45 -3.49 10.05 10.74
CA GLU A 45 -3.10 11.33 10.15
C GLU A 45 -3.57 11.47 8.71
N GLY A 46 -4.29 10.47 8.17
CA GLY A 46 -4.80 10.48 6.80
C GLY A 46 -3.73 10.37 5.71
N LEU A 47 -2.47 10.14 6.08
CA LEU A 47 -1.37 10.05 5.12
C LEU A 47 -1.45 8.77 4.28
N VAL A 48 -1.78 7.65 4.92
CA VAL A 48 -2.09 6.38 4.24
C VAL A 48 -3.28 5.74 4.96
N SER A 49 -4.48 5.98 4.45
CA SER A 49 -5.74 5.49 5.03
C SER A 49 -6.57 4.71 3.99
N PRO A 50 -6.24 3.43 3.72
CA PRO A 50 -7.01 2.59 2.80
C PRO A 50 -8.45 2.41 3.29
N PRO A 51 -9.47 2.32 2.43
CA PRO A 51 -10.86 2.19 2.87
C PRO A 51 -11.08 0.94 3.74
N ARG A 52 -11.98 1.06 4.72
CA ARG A 52 -12.41 -0.07 5.55
C ARG A 52 -13.64 -0.71 4.93
N LYS A 53 -13.66 -2.05 4.83
CA LYS A 53 -14.87 -2.80 4.45
C LYS A 53 -15.95 -2.69 5.53
N LYS A 54 -15.55 -2.74 6.81
CA LYS A 54 -16.37 -2.53 8.01
C LYS A 54 -15.48 -1.95 9.12
N GLU A 55 -16.07 -1.19 10.04
CA GLU A 55 -15.31 -0.52 11.11
C GLU A 55 -14.57 -1.49 12.05
N THR A 56 -15.10 -2.69 12.22
CA THR A 56 -14.52 -3.75 13.07
C THR A 56 -13.44 -4.58 12.38
N VAL A 57 -13.21 -4.40 11.08
CA VAL A 57 -12.30 -5.23 10.27
C VAL A 57 -10.99 -4.49 10.03
N SER A 58 -9.87 -5.22 10.12
CA SER A 58 -8.54 -4.68 9.82
C SER A 58 -8.47 -4.11 8.38
N ARG A 59 -7.68 -3.06 8.20
CA ARG A 59 -7.49 -2.45 6.87
C ARG A 59 -6.77 -3.42 5.95
N LEU A 60 -7.23 -3.46 4.71
CA LEU A 60 -6.51 -4.07 3.61
C LEU A 60 -5.82 -2.98 2.81
N TYR A 61 -4.59 -3.25 2.41
CA TYR A 61 -3.73 -2.34 1.68
C TYR A 61 -3.57 -2.87 0.27
N SER A 62 -3.60 -1.97 -0.71
CA SER A 62 -3.24 -2.28 -2.08
C SER A 62 -1.74 -2.08 -2.32
N THR A 63 -1.26 -2.46 -3.50
CA THR A 63 0.14 -2.23 -3.88
C THR A 63 0.47 -0.74 -3.89
N VAL A 64 -0.46 0.11 -4.31
CA VAL A 64 -0.29 1.58 -4.29
C VAL A 64 -0.11 2.10 -2.86
N HIS A 65 -0.90 1.60 -1.91
CA HIS A 65 -0.73 1.93 -0.50
C HIS A 65 0.64 1.49 0.04
N ILE A 66 1.10 0.29 -0.30
CA ILE A 66 2.41 -0.23 0.14
C ILE A 66 3.56 0.66 -0.38
N ARG A 67 3.50 1.10 -1.65
CA ARG A 67 4.51 2.02 -2.21
C ARG A 67 4.54 3.34 -1.44
N LYS A 68 3.37 3.90 -1.14
CA LYS A 68 3.25 5.13 -0.34
C LYS A 68 3.79 4.94 1.07
N LEU A 69 3.45 3.84 1.75
CA LEU A 69 3.97 3.49 3.08
C LEU A 69 5.49 3.36 3.09
N LYS A 70 6.07 2.68 2.10
CA LYS A 70 7.53 2.54 1.97
C LYS A 70 8.20 3.90 1.89
N ARG A 71 7.62 4.85 1.13
CA ARG A 71 8.13 6.22 1.02
C ARG A 71 8.01 7.00 2.33
N CYS A 72 6.84 6.96 2.97
CA CYS A 72 6.65 7.57 4.29
C CYS A 72 7.65 7.03 5.32
N TRP A 73 7.83 5.72 5.34
CA TRP A 73 8.74 5.05 6.27
C TRP A 73 10.19 5.42 6.03
N TYR A 74 10.62 5.56 4.77
CA TYR A 74 11.96 6.04 4.45
C TYR A 74 12.26 7.40 5.10
N TYR A 75 11.33 8.36 5.01
CA TYR A 75 11.52 9.67 5.63
C TYR A 75 11.54 9.58 7.17
N MET A 76 10.64 8.80 7.77
CA MET A 76 10.58 8.67 9.23
C MET A 76 11.79 7.94 9.81
N ASP A 77 12.16 6.78 9.23
CA ASP A 77 13.21 5.89 9.74
C ASP A 77 14.61 6.33 9.32
N LYS A 78 14.82 6.67 8.04
CA LYS A 78 16.16 7.00 7.53
C LYS A 78 16.51 8.47 7.63
N LYS A 79 15.52 9.37 7.60
CA LYS A 79 15.75 10.81 7.65
C LYS A 79 15.35 11.44 9.00
N GLY A 80 14.81 10.66 9.93
CA GLY A 80 14.38 11.15 11.24
C GLY A 80 13.23 12.16 11.17
N VAL A 81 12.47 12.16 10.07
CA VAL A 81 11.40 13.14 9.84
C VAL A 81 10.21 12.79 10.71
N ARG A 82 9.74 13.76 11.50
CA ARG A 82 8.52 13.63 12.30
C ARG A 82 7.27 13.80 11.43
N ILE A 83 6.12 13.37 11.96
CA ILE A 83 4.85 13.34 11.23
C ILE A 83 4.45 14.67 10.58
N ASN A 84 4.67 15.81 11.24
CA ASN A 84 4.36 17.13 10.67
C ASN A 84 5.28 17.47 9.50
N GLY A 85 6.58 17.17 9.61
CA GLY A 85 7.52 17.34 8.50
C GLY A 85 7.20 16.41 7.34
N LEU A 86 6.74 15.18 7.64
CA LEU A 86 6.31 14.24 6.61
C LEU A 86 5.10 14.77 5.82
N LYS A 87 4.12 15.39 6.48
CA LYS A 87 2.96 16.02 5.81
C LYS A 87 3.42 17.07 4.80
N VAL A 88 4.30 17.99 5.23
CA VAL A 88 4.84 19.04 4.37
C VAL A 88 5.60 18.47 3.17
N ILE A 89 6.47 17.47 3.40
CA ILE A 89 7.21 16.82 2.30
C ILE A 89 6.26 16.19 1.28
N LEU A 90 5.24 15.47 1.74
CA LEU A 90 4.28 14.80 0.86
C LEU A 90 3.39 15.79 0.10
N GLU A 91 3.06 16.94 0.70
CA GLU A 91 2.35 18.04 0.05
C GLU A 91 3.20 18.68 -1.04
N MET A 92 4.45 19.03 -0.74
CA MET A 92 5.40 19.57 -1.71
C MET A 92 5.67 18.61 -2.88
N GLU A 93 5.68 17.31 -2.64
CA GLU A 93 5.81 16.30 -3.71
C GLU A 93 4.57 16.26 -4.62
N LYS A 94 3.38 16.51 -4.07
CA LYS A 94 2.12 16.53 -4.83
C LYS A 94 2.01 17.76 -5.74
N GLU A 95 2.56 18.89 -5.32
CA GLU A 95 2.55 20.13 -6.12
C GLU A 95 3.52 20.12 -7.30
N LYS A 96 4.53 19.24 -7.28
CA LYS A 96 5.56 19.13 -8.31
C LYS A 96 5.24 18.14 -9.43
N GLY A 97 4.21 17.30 -9.26
CA GLY A 97 3.79 16.30 -10.23
C GLY A 97 2.48 16.69 -10.89
#